data_AF-A0A966PVN8-F1
#
_entry.id   AF-A0A966PVN8-F1
#
_cell.length_a   1.000
_cell.length_b   1.000
_cell.length_c   1.000
_cell.angle_alpha   90.00
_cell.angle_beta   90.00
_cell.angle_gamma   90.00
#
_symmetry.space_group_name_H-M   'P 1'
#
loop_
_entity.id
_entity.type
_entity.pdbx_description
1 polymer ?
#
loop_
_entity_poly.entity_id
_entity_poly.type
_entity_poly.pdbx_seq_one_letter_code
_entity_poly.pdbx_strand_id
1 'polypeptide(L)'
;MPESFSESLQRLSAKISYQFSDITLLETAMRHSSWTAENDGYESNERLEFLGDSLIGFVVADVMYRRYPDFNEGKLTDLRKIVVNSTALSRVAIDLGVGEFVLLGRGEEAGGGRTKT
;
A
#
# COMPACT_ATOMS: atom_id res chain seq x y z
N MET A 1 -8.62 -22.38 16.60
CA MET A 1 -8.27 -21.04 17.12
C MET A 1 -8.29 -20.09 15.94
N PRO A 2 -8.90 -18.91 16.03
CA PRO A 2 -8.76 -17.90 14.98
C PRO A 2 -7.29 -17.49 14.84
N GLU A 3 -6.86 -17.20 13.61
CA GLU A 3 -5.51 -16.68 13.32
C GLU A 3 -5.28 -15.37 14.10
N SER A 4 -4.13 -15.25 14.77
CA SER A 4 -3.74 -14.01 15.41
C SER A 4 -3.22 -13.00 14.39
N PHE A 5 -3.33 -11.70 14.68
CA PHE A 5 -2.84 -10.65 13.76
C PHE A 5 -1.35 -10.83 13.41
N SER A 6 -0.53 -11.25 14.38
CA SER A 6 0.89 -11.53 14.16
C SER A 6 1.13 -12.67 13.16
N GLU A 7 0.34 -13.76 13.23
CA GLU A 7 0.41 -14.86 12.27
C GLU A 7 0.01 -14.41 10.86
N SER A 8 -1.05 -13.60 10.74
CA SER A 8 -1.46 -13.03 9.46
C SER A 8 -0.35 -12.16 8.85
N LEU A 9 0.35 -11.34 9.65
CA LEU A 9 1.45 -10.50 9.14
C LEU A 9 2.69 -11.31 8.72
N GLN A 10 2.98 -12.43 9.36
CA GLN A 10 4.01 -13.36 8.89
C GLN A 10 3.64 -13.97 7.54
N ARG A 11 2.37 -14.33 7.35
CA ARG A 11 1.86 -14.81 6.06
C ARG A 11 1.96 -13.74 4.97
N LEU A 12 1.64 -12.49 5.26
CA LEU A 12 1.84 -11.38 4.32
C LEU A 12 3.32 -11.21 3.96
N SER A 13 4.20 -11.20 4.96
CA SER A 13 5.67 -11.07 4.78
C SER A 13 6.21 -12.17 3.86
N ALA A 14 5.78 -13.42 4.06
CA ALA A 14 6.12 -14.54 3.18
C ALA A 14 5.57 -14.34 1.76
N LYS A 15 4.32 -13.86 1.63
CA LYS A 15 3.66 -13.63 0.33
C LYS A 15 4.37 -12.58 -0.51
N ILE A 16 4.85 -11.50 0.11
CA ILE A 16 5.63 -10.46 -0.58
C ILE A 16 7.13 -10.76 -0.63
N SER A 17 7.55 -11.94 -0.13
CA SER A 17 8.96 -12.37 -0.08
C SER A 17 9.89 -11.35 0.59
N TYR A 18 9.40 -10.70 1.65
CA TYR A 18 10.15 -9.68 2.39
C TYR A 18 10.00 -9.88 3.90
N GLN A 19 11.14 -10.03 4.58
CA GLN A 19 11.20 -10.12 6.04
C GLN A 19 11.43 -8.73 6.62
N PHE A 20 10.48 -8.22 7.38
CA PHE A 20 10.64 -6.95 8.08
C PHE A 20 11.61 -7.11 9.27
N SER A 21 12.57 -6.19 9.37
CA SER A 21 13.43 -6.07 10.56
C SER A 21 12.67 -5.53 11.77
N ASP A 22 11.64 -4.72 11.52
CA ASP A 22 10.71 -4.20 12.51
C ASP A 22 9.28 -4.47 12.01
N ILE A 23 8.62 -5.45 12.63
CA ILE A 23 7.27 -5.87 12.24
C ILE A 23 6.22 -4.80 12.56
N THR A 24 6.51 -3.88 13.48
CA THR A 24 5.56 -2.82 13.86
C THR A 24 5.30 -1.85 12.71
N LEU A 25 6.25 -1.71 11.78
CA LEU A 25 6.05 -0.96 10.54
C LEU A 25 4.97 -1.61 9.66
N LEU A 26 5.00 -2.94 9.55
CA LEU A 26 3.98 -3.68 8.80
C LEU A 26 2.62 -3.63 9.51
N GLU A 27 2.60 -3.73 10.84
CA GLU A 27 1.38 -3.55 11.62
C GLU A 27 0.73 -2.19 11.36
N THR A 28 1.51 -1.12 11.47
CA THR A 28 1.03 0.24 11.21
C THR A 28 0.58 0.42 9.77
N ALA A 29 1.31 -0.14 8.79
CA ALA A 29 0.91 -0.09 7.38
C ALA A 29 -0.46 -0.73 7.11
N MET A 30 -0.86 -1.74 7.90
CA MET A 30 -2.15 -2.42 7.77
C MET A 30 -3.30 -1.73 8.52
N ARG A 31 -3.05 -0.69 9.33
CA ARG A 31 -4.08 0.05 10.07
C ARG A 31 -4.66 1.19 9.23
N HIS A 32 -5.83 0.99 8.64
CA HIS A 32 -6.52 2.08 7.96
C HIS A 32 -7.08 3.09 8.97
N SER A 33 -7.19 4.36 8.57
CA SER A 33 -7.70 5.43 9.43
C SER A 33 -9.12 5.16 9.96
N SER A 34 -9.96 4.47 9.18
CA SER A 34 -11.29 4.03 9.63
C SER A 34 -11.24 3.06 10.80
N TRP A 35 -10.20 2.22 10.88
CA TRP A 35 -10.05 1.24 11.96
C TRP A 35 -9.52 1.93 13.22
N THR A 36 -8.53 2.82 13.08
CA THR A 36 -8.00 3.59 14.22
C THR A 36 -9.03 4.56 14.79
N ALA A 37 -9.98 5.05 13.98
CA ALA A 37 -11.12 5.83 14.46
C ALA A 37 -12.05 5.04 15.39
N GLU A 38 -12.06 3.70 15.30
CA GLU A 38 -12.81 2.80 16.21
C GLU A 38 -11.94 2.18 17.31
N ASN A 39 -10.61 2.34 17.24
CA ASN A 39 -9.63 1.67 18.10
C ASN A 39 -8.55 2.67 18.56
N ASP A 40 -8.75 3.25 19.74
CA ASP A 40 -7.84 4.25 20.32
C ASP A 40 -6.45 3.68 20.63
N GLY A 41 -5.44 4.56 20.62
CA GLY A 41 -4.07 4.23 21.00
C GLY A 41 -3.18 3.69 19.87
N TYR A 42 -3.67 3.68 18.63
CA TYR A 42 -2.94 3.22 17.46
C TYR A 42 -2.79 4.31 16.40
N GLU A 43 -1.63 4.35 15.75
CA GLU A 43 -1.41 5.19 14.56
C GLU A 43 -1.96 4.51 13.30
N SER A 44 -2.51 5.33 12.39
CA SER A 44 -2.93 4.90 11.05
C SER A 44 -1.72 4.80 10.11
N ASN A 45 -1.95 4.18 8.95
CA ASN A 45 -0.96 4.09 7.88
C ASN A 45 -0.70 5.40 7.13
N GLU A 46 -1.43 6.50 7.40
CA GLU A 46 -1.41 7.73 6.58
C GLU A 46 -0.01 8.35 6.46
N ARG A 47 0.81 8.29 7.52
CA ARG A 47 2.20 8.79 7.47
C ARG A 47 3.11 7.91 6.61
N LEU A 48 2.89 6.59 6.64
CA LEU A 48 3.61 5.64 5.79
C LEU A 48 3.14 5.75 4.34
N GLU A 49 1.85 6.00 4.11
CA GLU A 49 1.27 6.26 2.79
C GLU A 49 1.91 7.50 2.16
N PHE A 50 1.97 8.62 2.89
CA PHE A 50 2.62 9.85 2.43
C PHE A 50 4.08 9.62 1.99
N LEU A 51 4.84 8.87 2.79
CA LEU A 51 6.23 8.53 2.47
C LEU A 51 6.30 7.57 1.25
N GLY A 52 5.42 6.57 1.22
CA GLY A 52 5.37 5.55 0.18
C GLY A 52 5.03 6.12 -1.20
N ASP A 53 4.09 7.06 -1.27
CA ASP A 53 3.70 7.72 -2.53
C ASP A 53 4.90 8.48 -3.15
N SER A 54 5.64 9.22 -2.30
CA SER A 54 6.86 9.90 -2.73
C SER A 54 7.93 8.93 -3.23
N LEU A 55 8.10 7.79 -2.56
CA LEU A 55 9.10 6.79 -2.92
C LEU A 55 8.75 6.07 -4.23
N ILE A 56 7.49 5.62 -4.39
CA ILE A 56 7.02 4.98 -5.61
C ILE A 56 7.13 5.97 -6.78
N GLY A 57 6.70 7.21 -6.58
CA GLY A 57 6.81 8.27 -7.60
C GLY A 57 8.24 8.50 -8.06
N PHE A 58 9.22 8.46 -7.14
CA PHE A 58 10.63 8.56 -7.46
C PHE A 58 11.15 7.35 -8.24
N VAL A 59 10.92 6.12 -7.74
CA VAL A 59 11.41 4.89 -8.40
C VAL A 59 10.87 4.78 -9.83
N VAL A 60 9.59 5.10 -10.02
CA VAL A 60 8.97 5.05 -11.35
C VAL A 60 9.52 6.14 -12.26
N ALA A 61 9.74 7.36 -11.75
CA ALA A 61 10.37 8.43 -12.52
C ALA A 61 11.79 8.05 -12.98
N ASP A 62 12.59 7.44 -12.11
CA ASP A 62 13.94 6.97 -12.42
C ASP A 62 13.94 5.87 -13.49
N VAL A 63 13.04 4.89 -13.39
CA VAL A 63 12.86 3.86 -14.42
C VAL A 63 12.48 4.48 -15.76
N MET A 64 11.54 5.43 -15.78
CA MET A 64 11.09 6.09 -17.00
C MET A 64 12.20 6.93 -17.65
N TYR A 65 12.95 7.69 -16.84
CA TYR A 65 14.07 8.50 -17.30
C TYR A 65 15.12 7.64 -18.02
N ARG A 66 15.49 6.48 -17.45
CA ARG A 66 16.47 5.57 -18.05
C ARG A 66 15.93 4.82 -19.27
N ARG A 67 14.64 4.42 -19.23
CA ARG A 67 14.02 3.59 -20.28
C ARG A 67 13.62 4.38 -21.52
N TYR A 68 13.30 5.66 -21.38
CA TYR A 68 12.82 6.52 -22.46
C TYR A 68 13.69 7.78 -22.59
N PRO A 69 14.98 7.65 -23.01
CA PRO A 69 15.90 8.78 -23.06
C PRO A 69 15.48 9.88 -24.04
N ASP A 70 14.68 9.55 -25.06
CA ASP A 70 14.20 10.50 -26.07
C ASP A 70 12.91 11.24 -25.65
N PHE A 71 12.34 10.93 -24.48
CA PHE A 71 11.15 11.62 -24.00
C PHE A 71 11.52 12.92 -23.30
N ASN A 72 10.76 13.98 -23.60
CA ASN A 72 10.87 15.22 -22.84
C ASN A 72 10.16 15.11 -21.49
N GLU A 73 10.40 16.09 -20.61
CA GLU A 73 9.87 16.13 -19.25
C GLU A 73 8.34 15.99 -19.19
N GLY A 74 7.61 16.68 -20.07
CA GLY A 74 6.14 16.55 -20.16
C GLY A 74 5.67 15.12 -20.43
N LYS A 75 6.27 14.42 -21.41
CA LYS A 75 5.94 13.01 -21.72
C LYS A 75 6.26 12.07 -20.56
N LEU A 76 7.39 12.29 -19.88
CA LEU A 76 7.77 11.49 -18.70
C LEU A 76 6.78 11.72 -17.55
N THR A 77 6.36 12.97 -17.32
CA THR A 77 5.38 13.34 -16.31
C THR A 77 4.01 12.70 -16.59
N ASP A 78 3.53 12.73 -17.83
CA ASP A 78 2.26 12.10 -18.21
C ASP A 78 2.31 10.58 -18.08
N LEU A 79 3.41 9.95 -18.51
CA LEU A 79 3.61 8.52 -18.35
C LEU A 79 3.63 8.12 -16.88
N ARG A 80 4.31 8.90 -16.02
CA ARG A 80 4.35 8.66 -14.57
C ARG A 80 2.95 8.66 -13.95
N LYS A 81 2.10 9.61 -14.31
CA LYS A 81 0.70 9.67 -13.82
C LYS A 81 -0.13 8.46 -14.25
N ILE A 82 0.13 7.91 -15.43
CA ILE A 82 -0.58 6.72 -15.94
C ILE A 82 -0.14 5.45 -15.19
N VAL A 83 1.14 5.35 -14.84
CA VAL A 83 1.69 4.16 -14.17
C VAL A 83 1.50 4.21 -12.65
N VAL A 84 1.55 5.40 -12.06
CA VAL A 84 1.36 5.63 -10.62
C VAL A 84 0.06 6.39 -10.43
N ASN A 85 -1.02 5.64 -10.23
CA ASN A 85 -2.31 6.17 -9.80
C ASN A 85 -3.04 5.14 -8.96
N SER A 86 -4.10 5.58 -8.30
CA SER A 86 -4.92 4.74 -7.41
C SER A 86 -5.37 3.44 -8.08
N THR A 87 -5.87 3.48 -9.32
CA THR A 87 -6.34 2.28 -10.04
C THR A 87 -5.21 1.30 -10.37
N ALA A 88 -4.03 1.80 -10.74
CA ALA A 88 -2.88 0.94 -11.01
C ALA A 88 -2.38 0.29 -9.70
N LEU A 89 -2.27 1.07 -8.63
CA LEU A 89 -1.80 0.58 -7.33
C LEU A 89 -2.82 -0.35 -6.66
N SER A 90 -4.12 -0.10 -6.82
CA SER A 90 -5.17 -0.96 -6.29
C SER A 90 -5.15 -2.35 -6.93
N ARG A 91 -4.92 -2.42 -8.25
CA ARG A 91 -4.71 -3.71 -8.96
C ARG A 91 -3.51 -4.48 -8.41
N VAL A 92 -2.38 -3.81 -8.23
CA VAL A 92 -1.18 -4.43 -7.63
C VAL A 92 -1.48 -4.92 -6.21
N ALA A 93 -2.19 -4.14 -5.40
CA ALA A 93 -2.57 -4.53 -4.04
C ALA A 93 -3.52 -5.75 -4.03
N ILE A 94 -4.43 -5.86 -5.00
CA ILE A 94 -5.32 -7.01 -5.19
C ILE A 94 -4.53 -8.25 -5.60
N ASP A 95 -3.61 -8.13 -6.57
CA ASP A 95 -2.78 -9.25 -7.04
C ASP A 95 -1.87 -9.78 -5.92
N LEU A 96 -1.30 -8.88 -5.12
CA LEU A 96 -0.57 -9.21 -3.91
C LEU A 96 -1.49 -9.70 -2.77
N GLY A 97 -2.80 -9.51 -2.89
CA GLY A 97 -3.82 -9.79 -1.87
C GLY A 97 -3.51 -9.15 -0.52
N VAL A 98 -2.96 -7.93 -0.53
CA VAL A 98 -2.67 -7.16 0.70
C VAL A 98 -3.97 -6.79 1.42
N GLY A 99 -5.05 -6.60 0.65
CA GLY A 99 -6.37 -6.27 1.18
C GLY A 99 -6.82 -7.20 2.31
N GLU A 100 -6.51 -8.50 2.26
CA GLU A 100 -6.86 -9.47 3.31
C GLU A 100 -6.30 -9.12 4.71
N PHE A 101 -5.20 -8.38 4.75
CA PHE A 101 -4.47 -8.07 5.98
C PHE A 101 -4.79 -6.68 6.52
N VAL A 102 -5.47 -5.82 5.73
CA VAL A 102 -5.83 -4.47 6.15
C VAL A 102 -6.92 -4.53 7.22
N LEU A 103 -6.68 -3.80 8.31
CA LEU A 103 -7.64 -3.54 9.36
C LEU A 103 -8.50 -2.35 8.93
N LEU A 104 -9.78 -2.62 8.72
CA LEU A 104 -10.79 -1.63 8.34
C LEU A 104 -11.80 -1.46 9.47
N GLY A 105 -12.36 -0.25 9.58
CA GLY A 105 -13.51 0.00 10.44
C GLY A 105 -14.76 -0.66 9.84
N ARG A 106 -15.79 -0.87 10.64
CA ARG A 106 -16.99 -1.61 10.21
C ARG A 106 -17.68 -0.98 9.00
N GLY A 107 -17.71 0.35 8.95
CA GLY A 107 -18.29 1.10 7.84
C GLY A 107 -17.50 0.94 6.53
N GLU A 108 -16.16 1.04 6.61
CA GLU A 108 -15.30 0.90 5.43
C GLU A 108 -15.27 -0.54 4.91
N GLU A 109 -15.29 -1.53 5.82
CA GLU A 109 -15.43 -2.94 5.46
C GLU A 109 -16.75 -3.20 4.71
N ALA A 110 -17.88 -2.73 5.25
CA ALA A 110 -19.19 -2.88 4.62
C ALA A 110 -19.28 -2.15 3.27
N GLY A 111 -18.53 -1.07 3.09
CA GLY A 111 -18.37 -0.34 1.84
C GLY A 111 -17.46 -1.01 0.81
N GLY A 112 -16.91 -2.19 1.11
CA GLY A 112 -16.02 -2.92 0.21
C GLY A 112 -14.60 -2.35 0.13
N GLY A 113 -14.15 -1.61 1.16
CA GLY A 113 -12.81 -1.01 1.21
C GLY A 113 -11.67 -1.99 0.93
N ARG A 114 -11.86 -3.27 1.29
CA ARG A 114 -10.90 -4.36 1.08
C ARG A 114 -10.60 -4.67 -0.39
N THR A 115 -11.54 -4.38 -1.28
CA THR A 115 -11.48 -4.69 -2.72
C THR A 115 -11.68 -3.45 -3.58
N LYS A 116 -11.55 -2.25 -3.00
CA LYS A 116 -11.80 -0.98 -3.69
C LYS A 116 -10.72 -0.75 -4.75
N THR A 117 -11.15 -0.49 -5.98
CA THR A 117 -10.28 -0.25 -7.15
C THR A 117 -10.20 1.20 -7.55
#